data_AF-A0A354GWK9-F1
#
_entry.id   AF-A0A354GWK9-F1
#
_cell.length_a   1.000
_cell.length_b   1.000
_cell.length_c   1.000
_cell.angle_alpha   90.00
_cell.angle_beta   90.00
_cell.angle_gamma   90.00
#
_symmetry.space_group_name_H-M   'P 1'
#
loop_
_entity.id
_entity.type
_entity.pdbx_description
1 polymer ?
#
loop_
_entity_poly.entity_id
_entity_poly.type
_entity_poly.pdbx_seq_one_letter_code
_entity_poly.pdbx_strand_id
1 'polypeptide(L)'
;MTLNPSTTSDGRFNEEGDWIAQQFFSPDDLRASPEEYVALHAQALGCFSFHFYRYRDPTLGAWVRRVGELLSTEAEVERCRQRFLSSEEWTTVRRQEVEGL
;
A
#
# COMPACT_ATOMS: atom_id res chain seq x y z
N MET A 1 20.47 37.06 -14.64
CA MET A 1 20.19 36.02 -13.64
C MET A 1 18.70 36.04 -13.39
N THR A 2 17.97 35.14 -14.03
CA THR A 2 16.51 35.06 -13.92
C THR A 2 16.21 34.14 -12.74
N LEU A 3 15.73 34.71 -11.65
CA LEU A 3 15.23 33.95 -10.51
C LEU A 3 13.97 33.22 -10.95
N ASN A 4 14.05 31.89 -11.08
CA ASN A 4 12.87 31.06 -11.31
C ASN A 4 11.90 31.23 -10.13
N PRO A 5 10.60 31.41 -10.39
CA PRO A 5 9.62 31.54 -9.33
C PRO A 5 9.59 30.24 -8.55
N SER A 6 9.76 30.40 -7.23
CA SER A 6 9.62 29.37 -6.22
C SER A 6 8.44 28.46 -6.57
N THR A 7 8.73 27.19 -6.80
CA THR A 7 7.73 26.13 -6.71
C THR A 7 7.17 26.24 -5.31
N THR A 8 6.00 26.87 -5.18
CA THR A 8 5.15 26.74 -4.01
C THR A 8 4.79 25.26 -3.93
N SER A 9 5.65 24.49 -3.26
CA SER A 9 5.30 23.21 -2.69
C SER A 9 4.19 23.54 -1.70
N ASP A 10 2.95 23.41 -2.17
CA ASP A 10 1.76 23.63 -1.36
C ASP A 10 1.86 22.60 -0.24
N GLY A 11 2.31 23.03 0.95
CA GLY A 11 2.67 22.19 2.10
C GLY A 11 1.52 21.36 2.70
N ARG A 12 0.46 21.14 1.93
CA ARG A 12 -0.71 20.33 2.24
C ARG A 12 -0.48 18.84 1.96
N PHE A 13 0.44 18.52 1.05
CA PHE A 13 0.70 17.15 0.58
C PHE A 13 2.18 16.81 0.71
N ASN A 14 2.47 15.52 0.87
CA ASN A 14 3.83 15.01 0.95
C ASN A 14 4.29 14.62 -0.46
N GLU A 15 5.08 15.49 -1.11
CA GLU A 15 5.60 15.23 -2.47
C GLU A 15 6.50 13.99 -2.52
N GLU A 16 7.25 13.73 -1.45
CA GLU A 16 8.05 12.51 -1.31
C GLU A 16 7.14 11.29 -1.14
N GLY A 17 6.06 11.39 -0.38
CA GLY A 17 5.06 10.34 -0.21
C GLY A 17 4.37 9.98 -1.53
N ASP A 18 3.98 10.97 -2.34
CA ASP A 18 3.42 10.75 -3.68
C ASP A 18 4.42 10.04 -4.59
N TRP A 19 5.68 10.47 -4.60
CA TRP A 19 6.73 9.83 -5.41
C TRP A 19 6.99 8.40 -4.96
N ILE A 20 7.13 8.15 -3.66
CA ILE A 20 7.33 6.81 -3.09
C ILE A 20 6.16 5.89 -3.45
N ALA A 21 4.92 6.34 -3.28
CA ALA A 21 3.76 5.50 -3.59
C ALA A 21 3.68 5.12 -5.08
N GLN A 22 4.08 6.01 -5.99
CA GLN A 22 4.15 5.70 -7.42
C GLN A 22 5.27 4.71 -7.77
N GLN A 23 6.35 4.64 -6.98
CA GLN A 23 7.40 3.64 -7.16
C GLN A 23 7.02 2.30 -6.52
N PHE A 24 6.27 2.35 -5.42
CA PHE A 24 5.97 1.19 -4.61
C PHE A 24 4.74 0.41 -5.10
N PHE A 25 3.71 1.11 -5.57
CA PHE A 25 2.50 0.51 -6.10
C PHE A 25 2.45 0.64 -7.62
N SER A 26 2.37 -0.49 -8.31
CA SER A 26 2.17 -0.49 -9.75
C SER A 26 0.72 -0.08 -10.09
N PRO A 27 0.47 0.39 -11.33
CA PRO A 27 -0.89 0.68 -11.78
C PRO A 27 -1.84 -0.52 -11.71
N ASP A 28 -1.31 -1.74 -11.80
CA ASP A 28 -2.11 -2.97 -11.68
C ASP A 28 -2.48 -3.25 -10.21
N ASP A 29 -1.57 -2.98 -9.26
CA ASP A 29 -1.87 -3.08 -7.82
C ASP A 29 -2.99 -2.13 -7.41
N LEU A 30 -2.96 -0.91 -7.94
CA LEU A 30 -3.98 0.12 -7.65
C LEU A 30 -5.34 -0.16 -8.32
N ARG A 31 -5.43 -1.13 -9.24
CA ARG A 31 -6.72 -1.62 -9.75
C ARG A 31 -7.38 -2.60 -8.80
N ALA A 32 -6.60 -3.31 -7.98
CA ALA A 32 -7.14 -4.18 -6.94
C ALA A 32 -7.71 -3.36 -5.79
N SER A 33 -8.68 -3.95 -5.08
CA SER A 33 -9.12 -3.38 -3.81
C SER A 33 -7.99 -3.45 -2.77
N PRO A 34 -7.93 -2.53 -1.78
CA PRO A 34 -6.96 -2.62 -0.70
C PRO A 34 -6.97 -3.98 0.01
N GLU A 35 -8.16 -4.56 0.22
CA GLU A 35 -8.35 -5.86 0.84
C GLU A 35 -7.74 -7.00 0.01
N GLU A 36 -7.96 -6.99 -1.30
CA GLU A 36 -7.40 -7.98 -2.23
C GLU A 36 -5.87 -7.85 -2.32
N TYR A 37 -5.35 -6.62 -2.37
CA TYR A 37 -3.91 -6.37 -2.36
C TYR A 37 -3.26 -6.89 -1.07
N VAL A 38 -3.85 -6.59 0.09
CA VAL A 38 -3.35 -7.08 1.38
C VAL A 38 -3.40 -8.61 1.46
N ALA A 39 -4.44 -9.24 0.94
CA ALA A 39 -4.54 -10.70 0.92
C ALA A 39 -3.31 -11.35 0.27
N LEU A 40 -2.86 -10.79 -0.86
CA LEU A 40 -1.74 -11.32 -1.63
C LEU A 40 -0.37 -10.90 -1.08
N HIS A 41 -0.24 -9.66 -0.62
CA HIS A 41 1.06 -9.02 -0.42
C HIS A 41 1.41 -8.68 1.02
N ALA A 42 0.53 -8.94 2.00
CA ALA A 42 0.76 -8.53 3.40
C ALA A 42 2.15 -8.89 3.95
N GLN A 43 2.66 -10.09 3.66
CA GLN A 43 3.98 -10.52 4.12
C GLN A 43 5.14 -9.68 3.58
N ALA A 44 4.99 -9.11 2.37
CA ALA A 44 6.01 -8.28 1.75
C ALA A 44 5.97 -6.82 2.23
N LEU A 45 4.87 -6.40 2.87
CA LEU A 45 4.64 -5.00 3.26
C LEU A 45 5.29 -4.63 4.60
N GLY A 46 5.71 -5.61 5.41
CA GLY A 46 6.59 -5.43 6.58
C GLY A 46 6.22 -4.23 7.47
N CYS A 47 7.18 -3.33 7.70
CA CYS A 47 6.99 -2.08 8.45
C CYS A 47 6.31 -0.98 7.61
N PHE A 48 5.09 -1.25 7.14
CA PHE A 48 4.35 -0.34 6.29
C PHE A 48 3.94 0.96 7.01
N SER A 49 4.48 2.10 6.59
CA SER A 49 4.22 3.41 7.21
C SER A 49 3.64 4.46 6.26
N PHE A 50 3.40 4.11 5.00
CA PHE A 50 2.93 5.06 3.98
C PHE A 50 1.53 5.62 4.26
N HIS A 51 0.71 4.91 5.05
CA HIS A 51 -0.60 5.37 5.49
C HIS A 51 -0.60 6.68 6.31
N PHE A 52 0.56 7.13 6.81
CA PHE A 52 0.71 8.42 7.49
C PHE A 52 0.86 9.62 6.55
N TYR A 53 1.12 9.39 5.26
CA TYR A 53 1.33 10.48 4.30
C TYR A 53 0.01 11.10 3.81
N ARG A 54 0.10 12.36 3.39
CA ARG A 54 -0.98 13.07 2.70
C ARG A 54 -0.67 13.10 1.21
N TYR A 55 -1.51 12.44 0.44
CA TYR A 55 -1.35 12.29 -1.00
C TYR A 55 -2.10 13.37 -1.76
N ARG A 56 -1.56 13.78 -2.91
CA ARG A 56 -2.23 14.74 -3.81
C ARG A 56 -3.49 14.14 -4.43
N ASP A 57 -3.46 12.85 -4.77
CA ASP A 57 -4.65 12.11 -5.17
C ASP A 57 -5.39 11.57 -3.93
N PRO A 58 -6.62 12.05 -3.64
CA PRO A 58 -7.38 11.59 -2.49
C PRO A 58 -7.78 10.11 -2.61
N THR A 59 -7.89 9.56 -3.83
CA THR A 59 -8.21 8.14 -4.06
C THR A 59 -7.04 7.27 -3.66
N LEU A 60 -5.84 7.61 -4.13
CA LEU A 60 -4.61 6.94 -3.70
C LEU A 60 -4.43 7.04 -2.19
N GLY A 61 -4.64 8.22 -1.61
CA GLY A 61 -4.50 8.40 -0.17
C GLY A 61 -5.49 7.60 0.65
N ALA A 62 -6.74 7.45 0.18
CA ALA A 62 -7.73 6.58 0.82
C ALA A 62 -7.33 5.10 0.70
N TRP A 63 -6.86 4.69 -0.48
CA TRP A 63 -6.42 3.32 -0.75
C TRP A 63 -5.24 2.93 0.15
N VAL A 64 -4.19 3.76 0.20
CA VAL A 64 -2.98 3.51 1.00
C VAL A 64 -3.30 3.51 2.50
N ARG A 65 -4.18 4.41 2.95
CA ARG A 65 -4.64 4.41 4.34
C ARG A 65 -5.34 3.10 4.69
N ARG A 66 -6.22 2.63 3.80
CA ARG A 66 -6.96 1.38 4.00
C ARG A 66 -6.03 0.18 4.08
N VAL A 67 -5.00 0.12 3.24
CA VAL A 67 -3.95 -0.90 3.33
C VAL A 67 -3.28 -0.89 4.70
N GLY A 68 -2.89 0.29 5.20
CA GLY A 68 -2.28 0.41 6.53
C GLY A 68 -3.19 -0.05 7.68
N GLU A 69 -4.49 0.28 7.62
CA GLU A 69 -5.48 -0.19 8.59
C GLU A 69 -5.60 -1.72 8.60
N LEU A 70 -5.65 -2.35 7.43
CA LEU A 70 -5.76 -3.80 7.30
C LEU A 70 -4.51 -4.53 7.80
N LEU A 71 -3.33 -3.95 7.57
CA LEU A 71 -2.05 -4.48 8.07
C LEU A 71 -1.87 -4.29 9.58
N SER A 72 -2.72 -3.51 10.25
CA SER A 72 -2.57 -3.22 11.68
C SER A 72 -2.79 -4.45 12.57
N THR A 73 -3.47 -5.49 12.07
CA THR A 73 -3.66 -6.75 12.81
C THR A 73 -3.61 -7.95 11.88
N GLU A 74 -3.01 -9.05 12.35
CA GLU A 74 -2.99 -10.33 11.61
C GLU A 74 -4.41 -10.85 11.32
N ALA A 75 -5.37 -10.59 12.21
CA ALA A 75 -6.76 -11.03 12.05
C ALA A 75 -7.45 -10.40 10.82
N GLU A 76 -7.20 -9.12 10.54
CA GLU A 76 -7.76 -8.46 9.35
C GLU A 76 -7.08 -8.94 8.06
N VAL A 77 -5.76 -9.21 8.10
CA VAL A 77 -5.04 -9.83 6.99
C VAL A 77 -5.62 -11.22 6.68
N GLU A 78 -5.76 -12.06 7.71
CA GLU A 78 -6.35 -13.40 7.60
C GLU A 78 -7.76 -13.35 7.01
N ARG A 79 -8.59 -12.40 7.48
CA ARG A 79 -9.94 -12.19 6.94
C ARG A 79 -9.93 -11.81 5.46
N CYS A 80 -9.00 -10.93 5.05
CA CYS A 80 -8.85 -10.57 3.64
C CYS A 80 -8.47 -11.80 2.82
N ARG A 81 -7.47 -12.55 3.28
CA ARG A 81 -7.05 -13.76 2.58
C ARG A 81 -8.19 -14.77 2.44
N GLN A 82 -9.01 -14.97 3.47
CA GLN A 82 -10.10 -15.97 3.43
C GLN A 82 -11.18 -15.59 2.43
N ARG A 83 -11.32 -14.29 2.17
CA ARG A 83 -12.30 -13.74 1.25
C ARG A 83 -11.83 -13.74 -0.20
N PHE A 84 -10.53 -13.48 -0.43
CA PHE A 84 -10.01 -13.19 -1.76
C PHE A 84 -9.14 -14.30 -2.34
N LEU A 85 -8.49 -15.11 -1.51
CA LEU A 85 -7.63 -16.18 -2.00
C LEU A 85 -8.40 -17.50 -2.12
N SER A 86 -8.16 -18.20 -3.22
CA SER A 86 -8.44 -19.62 -3.33
C SER A 86 -7.52 -20.43 -2.41
N SER A 87 -7.87 -21.70 -2.16
CA SER A 87 -7.04 -22.61 -1.37
C SER A 87 -5.62 -22.80 -1.93
N GLU A 88 -5.45 -22.69 -3.26
CA GLU A 88 -4.16 -22.80 -3.93
C GLU A 88 -3.30 -21.55 -3.70
N GLU A 89 -3.89 -20.36 -3.86
CA GLU A 89 -3.23 -19.07 -3.60
C GLU A 89 -2.86 -18.95 -2.12
N TRP A 90 -3.75 -19.40 -1.22
CA TRP A 90 -3.47 -19.47 0.21
C TRP A 90 -2.22 -20.28 0.52
N THR A 91 -2.09 -21.45 -0.10
CA THR A 91 -0.95 -22.35 0.12
C THR A 91 0.35 -21.74 -0.41
N THR A 92 0.27 -20.94 -1.47
CA THR A 92 1.41 -20.21 -2.02
C THR A 92 1.86 -19.09 -1.09
N VAL A 93 0.93 -18.25 -0.63
CA VAL A 93 1.21 -17.16 0.32
C VAL A 93 1.81 -17.70 1.62
N ARG A 94 1.23 -18.77 2.17
CA ARG A 94 1.73 -19.40 3.40
C ARG A 94 3.14 -19.98 3.25
N ARG A 95 3.49 -20.47 2.06
CA ARG A 95 4.84 -20.98 1.77
C ARG A 95 5.86 -19.84 1.73
N GLN A 96 5.50 -18.72 1.10
CA GLN A 96 6.36 -17.53 1.04
C GLN A 96 6.62 -16.94 2.42
N GLU A 97 5.66 -17.01 3.35
CA GLU A 97 5.85 -16.61 4.75
C GLU A 97 6.84 -17.50 5.50
N VAL A 98 6.82 -18.81 5.25
CA VAL A 98 7.73 -19.78 5.90
C VAL A 98 9.14 -19.71 5.32
N GLU A 99 9.26 -19.50 4.01
CA GLU A 99 10.56 -19.43 3.30
C GLU A 99 11.23 -18.04 3.42
N GLY A 100 10.50 -17.01 3.81
CA GLY A 100 10.99 -15.64 4.01
C GLY A 100 11.57 -15.34 5.41
N LEU A 101 11.68 -16.35 6.28
CA LEU A 101 12.29 -16.31 7.63
C LEU A 101 13.68 -16.97 7.63
#